data_AF-A0A3D3WT75-F1
#
_entry.id   AF-A0A3D3WT75-F1
#
_cell.length_a   1.000
_cell.length_b   1.000
_cell.length_c   1.000
_cell.angle_alpha   90.00
_cell.angle_beta   90.00
_cell.angle_gamma   90.00
#
_symmetry.space_group_name_H-M   'P 1'
#
loop_
_entity.id
_entity.type
_entity.pdbx_description
1 polymer ?
#
loop_
_entity_poly.entity_id
_entity_poly.type
_entity_poly.pdbx_seq_one_letter_code
_entity_poly.pdbx_strand_id
1 'polypeptide(L)' 'MPITDVDVLISCAECGAEIETVNTKKDNMMLFSKETVWCPQCQADRPQVRDIAGRLAAIEQEQQSYPKALPAEPFPGQT' A
#
# COMPACT_ATOMS: atom_id res chain seq x y z
N MET A 1 -19.77 -12.37 0.98
CA MET A 1 -18.94 -13.57 0.71
C MET A 1 -17.55 -13.33 1.27
N PRO A 2 -16.91 -14.32 1.92
CA PRO A 2 -15.53 -14.14 2.38
C PRO A 2 -14.61 -14.00 1.16
N ILE A 3 -13.69 -13.03 1.22
CA ILE A 3 -12.62 -12.89 0.24
C ILE A 3 -11.63 -14.02 0.50
N THR A 4 -11.56 -14.99 -0.42
CA THR A 4 -10.66 -16.16 -0.31
C THR A 4 -9.30 -15.90 -0.92
N ASP A 5 -9.24 -15.00 -1.91
CA ASP A 5 -8.07 -14.73 -2.73
C ASP A 5 -7.84 -13.22 -2.80
N VAL A 6 -6.58 -12.83 -2.83
CA VAL A 6 -6.16 -11.44 -2.94
C VAL A 6 -5.00 -11.32 -3.91
N ASP A 7 -4.90 -10.16 -4.54
CA ASP A 7 -3.77 -9.81 -5.38
C ASP A 7 -2.70 -9.12 -4.53
N VAL A 8 -1.48 -9.65 -4.57
CA VAL A 8 -0.30 -9.11 -3.89
C VAL A 8 0.64 -8.55 -4.95
N LEU A 9 0.88 -7.25 -4.88
CA LEU A 9 1.84 -6.51 -5.68
C LEU A 9 3.23 -6.67 -5.07
N ILE A 10 4.21 -7.00 -5.90
CA ILE A 10 5.61 -7.13 -5.56
C ILE A 10 6.36 -5.98 -6.23
N SER A 11 7.09 -5.21 -5.42
CA SER A 11 7.80 -4.00 -5.85
C SER A 11 9.24 -4.01 -5.34
N CYS A 12 10.10 -3.24 -6.00
CA CYS A 12 11.47 -3.02 -5.56
C CYS A 12 11.52 -2.15 -4.29
N ALA A 13 12.19 -2.61 -3.24
CA ALA A 13 12.29 -1.85 -1.98
C ALA A 13 13.08 -0.54 -2.09
N GLU A 14 13.96 -0.40 -3.10
CA GLU A 14 14.77 0.81 -3.26
C GLU A 14 14.11 1.89 -4.10
N CYS A 15 13.59 1.55 -5.29
CA CYS A 15 13.00 2.53 -6.20
C CYS A 15 11.47 2.51 -6.23
N GLY A 16 10.83 1.52 -5.62
CA GLY A 16 9.38 1.36 -5.63
C GLY A 16 8.79 0.85 -6.94
N ALA A 17 9.63 0.49 -7.94
CA ALA A 17 9.14 -0.04 -9.20
C ALA A 17 8.33 -1.32 -9.00
N GLU A 18 7.11 -1.35 -9.53
CA GLU A 18 6.27 -2.55 -9.59
C GLU A 18 6.92 -3.59 -10.50
N ILE A 19 7.07 -4.82 -9.98
CA ILE A 19 7.71 -5.92 -10.70
C ILE A 19 6.66 -6.92 -11.18
N GLU A 20 5.82 -7.40 -10.26
CA GLU A 20 4.81 -8.42 -10.56
C GLU A 20 3.62 -8.32 -9.60
N THR A 21 2.48 -8.90 -10.00
CA THR A 21 1.30 -9.06 -9.15
C THR A 21 0.92 -10.53 -9.13
N VAL A 22 0.78 -11.10 -7.93
CA VAL A 22 0.45 -12.51 -7.73
C VAL A 22 -0.87 -12.67 -7.01
N ASN A 23 -1.73 -13.57 -7.50
CA ASN A 23 -2.97 -13.92 -6.82
C ASN A 23 -2.68 -15.05 -5.81
N THR A 24 -3.01 -14.82 -4.54
CA THR A 24 -2.78 -15.78 -3.46
C THR A 24 -3.97 -15.86 -2.53
N LYS A 25 -4.09 -16.99 -1.82
CA LYS A 25 -5.10 -17.14 -0.77
C LYS A 25 -4.84 -16.10 0.32
N LYS A 26 -5.90 -15.53 0.88
CA LYS A 26 -5.80 -14.54 1.97
C LYS A 26 -4.98 -15.06 3.16
N ASP A 27 -5.07 -16.34 3.49
CA ASP A 27 -4.30 -16.92 4.59
C ASP A 27 -2.81 -17.13 4.25
N ASN A 28 -2.44 -17.05 2.97
CA ASN A 28 -1.10 -17.28 2.43
C ASN A 28 -0.49 -16.02 1.78
N MET A 29 -0.92 -14.83 2.18
CA MET A 29 -0.48 -13.56 1.55
C MET A 29 1.03 -13.30 1.68
N MET A 30 1.66 -13.76 2.76
CA MET A 30 3.11 -13.64 3.01
C MET A 30 3.69 -12.25 2.64
N LEU A 31 3.11 -11.18 3.22
CA LEU A 31 3.46 -9.79 2.91
C LEU A 31 4.86 -9.37 3.39
N PHE A 32 5.46 -10.16 4.29
CA PHE A 32 6.84 -9.98 4.71
C PHE A 32 7.71 -11.10 4.15
N SER A 33 8.74 -10.73 3.41
CA SER A 33 9.72 -11.66 2.85
C SER A 33 11.13 -11.05 2.95
N LYS A 34 12.14 -11.92 3.00
CA LYS A 34 13.56 -11.54 2.90
C LYS A 34 14.14 -11.81 1.51
N GLU A 35 13.29 -12.19 0.56
CA GLU A 35 13.69 -12.48 -0.80
C GLU A 35 14.07 -11.19 -1.56
N THR A 36 14.89 -11.39 -2.59
CA THR A 36 15.28 -10.35 -3.53
C THR A 36 14.60 -10.58 -4.87
N VAL A 37 14.36 -9.49 -5.59
CA VAL A 37 13.79 -9.48 -6.93
C VAL A 37 14.68 -8.68 -7.87
N TRP A 38 14.83 -9.15 -9.10
CA TRP A 38 15.54 -8.40 -10.14
C TRP A 38 14.75 -7.16 -10.53
N CYS A 39 15.31 -5.97 -10.29
CA CYS A 39 14.66 -4.71 -10.64
C CYS A 39 15.19 -4.17 -11.98
N PRO A 40 14.36 -3.99 -13.03
CA PRO A 40 14.82 -3.48 -14.32
C PRO A 40 15.22 -2.00 -14.28
N GLN A 41 14.68 -1.22 -13.34
CA GLN A 41 15.08 0.18 -13.15
C GLN A 41 16.41 0.31 -12.43
N CYS A 42 16.65 -0.47 -11.38
CA CYS A 42 17.92 -0.47 -10.65
C CYS A 42 19.01 -1.31 -11.33
N GLN A 43 18.65 -2.18 -12.27
CA GLN A 43 19.53 -3.15 -12.93
C GLN A 43 20.34 -4.01 -11.94
N ALA A 44 19.68 -4.43 -10.86
CA ALA A 44 20.28 -5.22 -9.79
C ALA A 44 19.21 -6.01 -9.04
N ASP A 45 19.63 -7.08 -8.35
CA ASP A 45 18.81 -7.76 -7.36
C ASP A 45 18.62 -6.86 -6.13
N ARG A 46 17.36 -6.54 -5.82
CA ARG A 46 17.00 -5.67 -4.71
C ARG A 46 16.03 -6.39 -3.77
N PRO A 47 16.00 -6.03 -2.48
CA PRO A 47 14.97 -6.54 -1.59
C PRO A 47 13.59 -6.25 -2.17
N GLN A 48 12.66 -7.20 -2.03
CA GLN A 48 11.29 -7.00 -2.50
C GLN A 48 10.38 -6.48 -1.38
N VAL A 49 9.39 -5.67 -1.74
CA VAL A 49 8.28 -5.26 -0.89
C VAL A 49 7.01 -5.86 -1.46
N ARG A 50 6.21 -6.51 -0.62
CA ARG A 50 4.91 -7.07 -0.99
C ARG A 50 3.79 -6.26 -0.36
N ASP A 51 2.80 -5.86 -1.16
CA ASP A 51 1.64 -5.12 -0.69
C ASP A 51 0.36 -5.66 -1.33
N ILE A 52 -0.80 -5.40 -0.72
CA ILE A 52 -2.10 -5.77 -1.27
C ILE A 52 -2.45 -4.77 -2.37
N ALA A 53 -2.72 -5.28 -3.57
CA ALA A 53 -3.14 -4.46 -4.70
C ALA A 53 -4.41 -3.67 -4.35
N GLY A 54 -4.45 -2.40 -4.77
CA GLY A 54 -5.59 -1.52 -4.50
C GLY A 54 -5.65 -0.93 -3.09
N ARG A 55 -4.72 -1.27 -2.17
CA ARG A 55 -4.68 -0.66 -0.82
C ARG A 55 -4.58 0.86 -0.89
N LEU A 56 -3.69 1.40 -1.73
CA LEU A 56 -3.52 2.84 -1.90
C LEU A 56 -4.77 3.52 -2.45
N ALA A 57 -5.41 2.90 -3.45
CA ALA A 57 -6.66 3.41 -4.02
C ALA A 57 -7.80 3.41 -2.98
N ALA A 58 -7.88 2.39 -2.12
CA ALA A 58 -8.84 2.35 -1.03
C ALA A 58 -8.60 3.45 0.01
N ILE A 59 -7.33 3.71 0.36
CA ILE A 59 -6.95 4.82 1.26
C ILE A 59 -7.36 6.16 0.64
N GLU A 60 -7.08 6.37 -0.65
CA GLU A 60 -7.45 7.59 -1.35
C GLU A 60 -8.97 7.80 -1.37
N GLN A 61 -9.72 6.73 -1.67
CA GLN A 61 -11.19 6.75 -1.63
C GLN A 61 -11.72 7.07 -0.23
N GLU A 62 -11.11 6.52 0.81
CA GLU A 62 -11.47 6.80 2.20
C GLU A 62 -11.21 8.28 2.54
N GLN A 63 -10.03 8.80 2.18
CA GLN A 63 -9.67 10.20 2.42
C GLN A 63 -10.62 11.18 1.70
N GLN A 64 -11.11 10.83 0.51
CA GLN A 64 -12.11 11.63 -0.20
C GLN A 64 -13.46 11.70 0.53
N SER A 65 -13.77 10.72 1.39
CA SER A 65 -15.00 10.71 2.19
C SER A 65 -14.92 11.56 3.46
N TYR A 66 -13.72 12.05 3.83
CA TYR A 66 -13.53 12.79 5.07
C TYR A 66 -14.24 14.14 5.04
N PRO A 67 -14.83 14.59 6.17
CA PRO A 67 -15.37 15.93 6.27
C PRO A 67 -14.24 16.96 6.08
N LYS A 68 -14.58 18.11 5.48
CA LYS A 68 -13.62 19.20 5.32
C LYS A 68 -13.06 19.60 6.69
N ALA A 69 -11.74 19.68 6.78
CA ALA A 69 -11.08 20.22 7.97
C ALA A 69 -11.54 21.68 8.15
N LEU A 70 -12.34 21.93 9.19
CA LEU A 70 -12.71 23.28 9.59
C LEU A 70 -11.70 23.75 10.64
N PRO A 71 -11.26 25.02 10.58
CA PRO A 71 -10.45 25.60 11.65
C PRO A 71 -11.24 25.53 12.96
N ALA A 72 -10.52 25.31 14.07
CA ALA A 72 -11.13 25.36 15.38
C ALA A 72 -11.72 26.77 15.61
N GLU A 73 -12.98 26.82 16.06
CA GLU A 73 -13.56 28.08 16.52
C GLU A 73 -12.79 28.54 17.77
N PRO A 74 -12.37 29.82 17.84
CA PRO A 74 -11.74 30.34 19.05
C PRO A 74 -12.69 30.18 20.24
N PHE A 75 -12.15 29.76 21.39
CA PHE A 75 -12.95 29.72 22.61
C PHE A 75 -13.47 31.13 22.92
N PRO A 76 -14.79 31.30 23.14
CA PRO A 76 -15.33 32.59 23.52
C PRO A 76 -14.70 33.04 24.84
N GLY A 77 -13.93 34.14 24.82
CA GLY A 77 -13.32 34.75 26.01
C GLY A 77 -11.79 34.89 26.01
N GLN A 78 -11.10 34.56 24.92
CA GLN A 78 -9.67 34.87 24.77
C GLN A 78 -9.47 36.10 23.88
N THR A 79 -9.26 37.26 24.52
CA THR A 79 -8.64 38.46 23.94
C THR A 79 -7.26 38.65 24.54
#